data_AF-A0A401Y2E9-F1
#
_entry.id   AF-A0A401Y2E9-F1
#
_cell.length_a   1.000
_cell.length_b   1.000
_cell.length_c   1.000
_cell.angle_alpha   90.00
_cell.angle_beta   90.00
_cell.angle_gamma   90.00
#
_symmetry.space_group_name_H-M   'P 1'
#
loop_
_entity.id
_entity.type
_entity.pdbx_description
1 polymer ?
#
loop_
_entity_poly.entity_id
_entity_poly.type
_entity_poly.pdbx_seq_one_letter_code
_entity_poly.pdbx_strand_id
1 'polypeptide(L)'
;MSETQMPGTSASETEPDATALSDSERVGHYIEMWKQATQVNQHFNEIEWRIRGLALTVATFSIGAAGVASREGATAFGVSVGSLLLVVGLLLWYAFYFVDLAWYHQLLRASVGQTEKIEQEITKVLPVGGHATAITAGSAYQPNGLVRFLSRRETMQSTDKLQWFYRVGAFALVLVAVGLQVFSMQTVPTPEPAPHVTVDLDRGGNR
;
A
#
# COMPACT_ATOMS: atom_id res chain seq x y z
N MET A 1 -20.62 -61.94 70.28
CA MET A 1 -21.07 -61.09 69.16
C MET A 1 -20.88 -59.64 69.56
N SER A 2 -19.78 -59.03 69.15
CA SER A 2 -19.58 -57.57 69.13
C SER A 2 -18.45 -57.36 68.14
N GLU A 3 -18.84 -56.96 66.94
CA GLU A 3 -17.99 -56.75 65.78
C GLU A 3 -17.35 -55.36 65.91
N THR A 4 -16.02 -55.32 65.93
CA THR A 4 -15.25 -54.07 66.01
C THR A 4 -15.27 -53.39 64.64
N GLN A 5 -16.11 -52.37 64.50
CA GLN A 5 -16.15 -51.48 63.34
C GLN A 5 -14.86 -50.64 63.27
N MET A 6 -14.01 -50.89 62.27
CA MET A 6 -12.89 -50.02 61.93
C MET A 6 -13.41 -48.80 61.14
N PRO A 7 -12.99 -47.57 61.47
CA PRO A 7 -13.35 -46.38 60.69
C PRO A 7 -12.55 -46.36 59.39
N GLY A 8 -13.25 -46.53 58.26
CA GLY A 8 -12.70 -46.28 56.94
C GLY A 8 -12.29 -44.83 56.82
N THR A 9 -10.98 -44.58 56.72
CA THR A 9 -10.45 -43.28 56.32
C THR A 9 -10.70 -43.16 54.83
N SER A 10 -11.76 -42.43 54.47
CA SER A 10 -12.02 -42.00 53.10
C SER A 10 -10.85 -41.14 52.64
N ALA A 11 -10.03 -41.70 51.74
CA ALA A 11 -9.15 -40.90 50.92
C ALA A 11 -10.04 -39.89 50.18
N SER A 12 -9.83 -38.61 50.47
CA SER A 12 -10.39 -37.51 49.69
C SER A 12 -9.80 -37.61 48.29
N GLU A 13 -10.49 -38.33 47.40
CA GLU A 13 -10.29 -38.20 45.97
C GLU A 13 -10.59 -36.74 45.63
N THR A 14 -9.53 -35.95 45.42
CA THR A 14 -9.61 -34.66 44.77
C THR A 14 -10.30 -34.88 43.42
N GLU A 15 -11.57 -34.48 43.33
CA GLU A 15 -12.26 -34.38 42.05
C GLU A 15 -11.37 -33.55 41.10
N PRO A 16 -11.07 -34.06 39.89
CA PRO A 16 -10.39 -33.26 38.90
C PRO A 16 -11.30 -32.08 38.58
N ASP A 17 -10.81 -30.87 38.84
CA ASP A 17 -11.46 -29.61 38.47
C ASP A 17 -11.89 -29.68 37.00
N ALA A 18 -13.17 -29.95 36.75
CA ALA A 18 -13.76 -30.13 35.43
C ALA A 18 -13.74 -28.84 34.58
N THR A 19 -13.17 -27.76 35.12
CA THR A 19 -12.98 -26.46 34.48
C THR A 19 -11.54 -26.23 34.01
N ALA A 20 -10.59 -27.09 34.38
CA ALA A 20 -9.21 -27.00 33.94
C ALA A 20 -9.04 -27.74 32.60
N LEU A 21 -9.14 -27.00 31.48
CA LEU A 21 -8.74 -27.50 30.16
C LEU A 21 -7.36 -28.16 30.26
N SER A 22 -7.20 -29.37 29.71
CA SER A 22 -5.90 -30.03 29.68
C SER A 22 -4.90 -29.12 28.96
N ASP A 23 -3.63 -29.15 29.38
CA ASP A 23 -2.61 -28.29 28.78
C ASP A 23 -2.51 -28.49 27.25
N SER A 24 -2.82 -29.68 26.74
CA SER A 24 -2.94 -29.96 25.31
C SER A 24 -4.10 -29.23 24.61
N GLU A 25 -5.26 -29.11 25.25
CA GLU A 25 -6.42 -28.37 24.70
C GLU A 25 -6.15 -26.87 24.70
N ARG A 26 -5.52 -26.35 25.76
CA ARG A 26 -5.10 -24.95 25.85
C ARG A 26 -4.12 -24.61 24.73
N VAL A 27 -3.08 -25.43 24.53
CA VAL A 27 -2.11 -25.27 23.44
C VAL A 27 -2.80 -25.34 22.07
N GLY A 28 -3.77 -26.24 21.89
CA GLY A 28 -4.58 -26.32 20.67
C GLY A 28 -5.28 -25.00 20.34
N HIS A 29 -5.96 -24.40 21.31
CA HIS A 29 -6.63 -23.10 21.13
C HIS A 29 -5.65 -21.96 20.82
N TYR A 30 -4.48 -21.92 21.47
CA TYR A 30 -3.46 -20.92 21.15
C TYR A 30 -2.93 -21.08 19.72
N ILE A 31 -2.71 -22.31 19.25
CA ILE A 31 -2.29 -22.58 17.87
C ILE A 31 -3.37 -22.14 16.87
N GLU A 32 -4.65 -22.39 17.15
CA GLU A 32 -5.76 -21.90 16.31
C GLU A 32 -5.81 -20.37 16.26
N MET A 33 -5.69 -19.70 17.39
CA MET A 33 -5.59 -18.24 17.46
C MET A 33 -4.40 -17.71 16.65
N TRP A 34 -3.23 -18.35 16.76
CA TRP A 34 -2.04 -17.97 15.99
C TRP A 34 -2.23 -18.15 14.48
N LYS A 35 -2.85 -19.26 14.06
CA LYS A 35 -3.18 -19.50 12.64
C LYS A 35 -4.11 -18.41 12.11
N GLN A 36 -5.16 -18.09 12.85
CA GLN A 36 -6.12 -17.05 12.46
C GLN A 36 -5.45 -15.68 12.37
N ALA A 37 -4.61 -15.32 13.35
CA ALA A 37 -3.89 -14.05 13.35
C ALA A 37 -2.89 -13.95 12.17
N THR A 38 -2.19 -15.04 11.86
CA THR A 38 -1.30 -15.12 10.70
C THR A 38 -2.05 -14.97 9.38
N GLN A 39 -3.25 -15.56 9.27
CA GLN A 39 -4.10 -15.39 8.09
C GLN A 39 -4.53 -13.93 7.88
N VAL A 40 -4.88 -13.22 8.97
CA VAL A 40 -5.21 -11.79 8.92
C VAL A 40 -3.99 -10.97 8.46
N ASN A 41 -2.79 -11.30 8.93
CA ASN A 41 -1.55 -10.64 8.48
C ASN A 41 -1.33 -10.83 6.96
N GLN A 42 -1.53 -12.04 6.44
CA GLN A 42 -1.41 -12.33 5.01
C GLN A 42 -2.43 -11.54 4.19
N HIS A 43 -3.67 -11.45 4.66
CA HIS A 43 -4.72 -10.69 4.01
C HIS A 43 -4.40 -9.20 3.92
N PHE A 44 -3.90 -8.59 4.99
CA PHE A 44 -3.48 -7.19 4.96
C PHE A 44 -2.31 -6.95 3.99
N ASN A 45 -1.32 -7.85 3.96
CA ASN A 45 -0.21 -7.76 3.02
C ASN A 45 -0.70 -7.87 1.56
N GLU A 46 -1.68 -8.73 1.26
CA GLU A 46 -2.29 -8.80 -0.07
C GLU A 46 -3.00 -7.49 -0.46
N ILE A 47 -3.74 -6.89 0.48
CA ILE A 47 -4.41 -5.59 0.27
C ILE A 47 -3.38 -4.48 -0.02
N GLU A 48 -2.24 -4.46 0.70
CA GLU A 48 -1.16 -3.48 0.48
C GLU A 48 -0.62 -3.55 -0.96
N TRP A 49 -0.35 -4.76 -1.47
CA TRP A 49 0.06 -4.95 -2.87
C TRP A 49 -1.01 -4.51 -3.86
N ARG A 50 -2.28 -4.78 -3.56
CA ARG A 50 -3.40 -4.38 -4.43
C ARG A 50 -3.54 -2.87 -4.54
N ILE A 51 -3.39 -2.14 -3.44
CA ILE A 51 -3.45 -0.67 -3.41
C ILE A 51 -2.30 -0.07 -4.24
N ARG A 52 -1.08 -0.58 -4.08
CA ARG A 52 0.08 -0.15 -4.88
C ARG A 52 -0.14 -0.41 -6.38
N GLY A 53 -0.72 -1.54 -6.74
CA GLY A 53 -1.10 -1.85 -8.13
C GLY A 53 -2.12 -0.87 -8.70
N LEU A 54 -3.13 -0.47 -7.91
CA LEU A 54 -4.10 0.55 -8.31
C LEU A 54 -3.45 1.92 -8.50
N ALA A 55 -2.54 2.32 -7.58
CA ALA A 55 -1.78 3.56 -7.73
C ALA A 55 -0.98 3.59 -9.04
N LEU A 56 -0.28 2.49 -9.37
CA LEU A 56 0.46 2.34 -10.63
C LEU A 56 -0.46 2.42 -11.86
N THR A 57 -1.65 1.85 -11.76
CA THR A 57 -2.65 1.91 -12.83
C THR A 57 -3.11 3.35 -13.06
N VAL A 58 -3.41 4.09 -11.99
CA VAL A 58 -3.82 5.50 -12.07
C VAL A 58 -2.68 6.38 -12.62
N ALA A 59 -1.44 6.15 -12.21
CA ALA A 59 -0.29 6.86 -12.77
C ALA A 59 -0.14 6.60 -14.27
N THR A 60 -0.21 5.33 -14.68
CA THR A 60 -0.10 4.93 -16.10
C THR A 60 -1.22 5.56 -16.93
N PHE A 61 -2.45 5.51 -16.42
CA PHE A 61 -3.60 6.14 -17.06
C PHE A 61 -3.43 7.67 -17.18
N SER A 62 -2.94 8.32 -16.14
CA SER A 62 -2.71 9.77 -16.14
C SER A 62 -1.65 10.18 -17.16
N ILE A 63 -0.56 9.42 -17.27
CA ILE A 63 0.48 9.62 -18.29
C ILE A 63 -0.09 9.41 -19.69
N GLY A 64 -0.87 8.34 -19.90
CA GLY A 64 -1.51 8.06 -21.18
C GLY A 64 -2.47 9.16 -21.62
N ALA A 65 -3.36 9.58 -20.72
CA ALA A 65 -4.31 10.67 -20.95
C ALA A 65 -3.60 11.99 -21.26
N ALA A 66 -2.52 12.30 -20.52
CA ALA A 66 -1.71 13.48 -20.77
C ALA A 66 -0.98 13.43 -22.12
N GLY A 67 -0.49 12.25 -22.53
CA GLY A 67 0.11 12.04 -23.84
C GLY A 67 -0.87 12.31 -24.97
N VAL A 68 -2.11 11.80 -24.87
CA VAL A 68 -3.18 12.08 -25.85
C VAL A 68 -3.51 13.57 -25.89
N ALA A 69 -3.73 14.21 -24.73
CA ALA A 69 -4.03 15.64 -24.67
C ALA A 69 -2.90 16.53 -25.22
N SER A 70 -1.64 16.10 -25.06
CA SER A 70 -0.48 16.83 -25.59
C SER A 70 -0.43 16.83 -27.11
N ARG A 71 -0.92 15.76 -27.76
CA ARG A 71 -0.95 15.66 -29.23
C ARG A 71 -1.88 16.68 -29.87
N GLU A 72 -2.97 17.01 -29.18
CA GLU A 72 -3.97 17.98 -29.65
C GLU A 72 -3.52 19.44 -29.41
N GLY A 73 -2.42 19.65 -28.69
CA GLY A 73 -1.95 21.00 -28.33
C GLY A 73 -2.93 21.77 -27.46
N ALA A 74 -3.87 21.07 -26.80
CA ALA A 74 -4.93 21.70 -26.03
C ALA A 74 -4.33 22.44 -24.82
N THR A 75 -4.62 23.75 -24.74
CA THR A 75 -4.25 24.60 -23.62
C THR A 75 -5.51 25.18 -22.98
N ALA A 76 -5.52 25.22 -21.65
CA ALA A 76 -6.58 25.84 -20.86
C ALA A 76 -5.93 26.83 -19.89
N PHE A 77 -6.39 28.08 -19.87
CA PHE A 77 -5.85 29.13 -19.00
C PHE A 77 -4.33 29.35 -19.11
N GLY A 78 -3.73 29.11 -20.29
CA GLY A 78 -2.28 29.21 -20.52
C GLY A 78 -1.45 28.01 -20.03
N VAL A 79 -2.12 26.94 -19.59
CA VAL A 79 -1.48 25.68 -19.13
C VAL A 79 -1.88 24.54 -20.07
N SER A 80 -0.95 23.64 -20.37
CA SER A 80 -1.24 22.44 -21.16
C SER A 80 -2.27 21.57 -20.44
N VAL A 81 -3.33 21.16 -21.14
CA VAL A 81 -4.32 20.21 -20.60
C VAL A 81 -3.65 18.90 -20.17
N GLY A 82 -2.61 18.46 -20.90
CA GLY A 82 -1.81 17.30 -20.50
C GLY A 82 -1.10 17.49 -19.17
N SER A 83 -0.56 18.69 -18.90
CA SER A 83 0.02 19.02 -17.60
C SER A 83 -1.03 19.02 -16.49
N LEU A 84 -2.23 19.54 -16.73
CA LEU A 84 -3.33 19.52 -15.75
C LEU A 84 -3.75 18.09 -15.40
N LEU A 85 -3.85 17.20 -16.40
CA LEU A 85 -4.15 15.78 -16.18
C LEU A 85 -3.09 15.09 -15.33
N LEU A 86 -1.81 15.41 -15.53
CA LEU A 86 -0.74 14.88 -14.68
C LEU A 86 -0.78 15.43 -13.26
N VAL A 87 -1.18 16.68 -13.06
CA VAL A 87 -1.39 17.23 -11.71
C VAL A 87 -2.52 16.49 -10.99
N VAL A 88 -3.63 16.21 -11.68
CA VAL A 88 -4.71 15.37 -11.12
C VAL A 88 -4.21 13.96 -10.80
N GLY A 89 -3.46 13.34 -11.72
CA GLY A 89 -2.83 12.04 -11.50
C GLY A 89 -1.88 12.04 -10.29
N LEU A 90 -1.12 13.12 -10.10
CA LEU A 90 -0.21 13.31 -8.97
C LEU A 90 -0.97 13.48 -7.64
N LEU A 91 -2.10 14.21 -7.65
CA LEU A 91 -2.96 14.31 -6.47
C LEU A 91 -3.53 12.93 -6.08
N LEU A 92 -4.00 12.15 -7.06
CA LEU A 92 -4.47 10.79 -6.81
C LEU A 92 -3.33 9.88 -6.33
N TRP A 93 -2.13 10.00 -6.91
CA TRP A 93 -0.94 9.28 -6.46
C TRP A 93 -0.63 9.54 -4.99
N TYR A 94 -0.70 10.81 -4.55
CA TYR A 94 -0.53 11.17 -3.14
C TYR A 94 -1.70 10.74 -2.25
N ALA A 95 -2.93 10.72 -2.77
CA ALA A 95 -4.07 10.18 -2.03
C ALA A 95 -3.88 8.68 -1.73
N PHE A 96 -3.42 7.90 -2.73
CA PHE A 96 -3.05 6.50 -2.52
C PHE A 96 -1.91 6.33 -1.53
N TYR A 97 -0.86 7.16 -1.63
CA TYR A 97 0.24 7.17 -0.66
C TYR A 97 -0.25 7.39 0.77
N PHE A 98 -1.15 8.36 0.98
CA PHE A 98 -1.68 8.67 2.30
C PHE A 98 -2.48 7.49 2.85
N VAL A 99 -3.36 6.89 2.05
CA VAL A 99 -4.16 5.73 2.46
C VAL A 99 -3.26 4.54 2.81
N ASP A 100 -2.27 4.25 1.96
CA ASP A 100 -1.33 3.14 2.12
C ASP A 100 -0.49 3.29 3.40
N LEU A 101 0.05 4.50 3.66
CA LEU A 101 0.92 4.74 4.80
C LEU A 101 0.17 5.00 6.11
N ALA A 102 -0.87 5.84 6.09
CA ALA A 102 -1.53 6.30 7.31
C ALA A 102 -2.49 5.24 7.86
N TRP A 103 -3.13 4.47 6.99
CA TRP A 103 -4.15 3.50 7.40
C TRP A 103 -3.62 2.08 7.31
N TYR A 104 -3.27 1.61 6.13
CA TYR A 104 -3.00 0.18 5.92
C TYR A 104 -1.69 -0.27 6.57
N HIS A 105 -0.62 0.52 6.48
CA HIS A 105 0.64 0.19 7.15
C HIS A 105 0.49 0.11 8.69
N GLN A 106 -0.33 0.99 9.28
CA GLN A 106 -0.59 0.96 10.73
C GLN A 106 -1.43 -0.27 11.13
N LEU A 107 -2.43 -0.62 10.34
CA LEU A 107 -3.25 -1.82 10.56
C LEU A 107 -2.43 -3.11 10.48
N LEU A 108 -1.54 -3.21 9.48
CA LEU A 108 -0.63 -4.36 9.36
C LEU A 108 0.31 -4.47 10.57
N ARG A 109 0.93 -3.36 10.99
CA ARG A 109 1.80 -3.35 12.18
C ARG A 109 1.05 -3.75 13.46
N ALA A 110 -0.18 -3.28 13.63
CA ALA A 110 -1.01 -3.63 14.77
C ALA A 110 -1.36 -5.14 14.79
N SER A 111 -1.73 -5.70 13.62
CA SER A 111 -2.07 -7.12 13.48
C SER A 111 -0.86 -8.04 13.74
N VAL A 112 0.31 -7.67 13.21
CA VAL A 112 1.57 -8.38 13.48
C VAL A 112 1.93 -8.31 14.96
N GLY A 113 1.83 -7.14 15.58
CA GLY A 113 2.11 -6.99 17.02
C GLY A 113 1.18 -7.82 17.91
N GLN A 114 -0.07 -8.05 17.50
CA GLN A 114 -0.96 -8.98 18.20
C GLN A 114 -0.55 -10.44 17.99
N THR A 115 -0.09 -10.80 16.80
CA THR A 115 0.41 -12.15 16.50
C THR A 115 1.69 -12.46 17.28
N GLU A 116 2.61 -11.50 17.39
CA GLU A 116 3.83 -11.63 18.18
C GLU A 116 3.53 -11.90 19.67
N LYS A 117 2.51 -11.25 20.24
CA LYS A 117 2.08 -11.53 21.63
C LYS A 117 1.56 -12.96 21.79
N ILE A 118 0.77 -13.46 20.84
CA ILE A 118 0.26 -14.83 20.87
C ILE A 118 1.41 -15.83 20.71
N GLU A 119 2.35 -15.55 19.80
CA GLU A 119 3.53 -16.39 19.55
C GLU A 119 4.46 -16.46 20.78
N GLN A 120 4.63 -15.35 21.51
CA GLN A 120 5.41 -15.33 22.76
C GLN A 120 4.80 -16.25 23.83
N GLU A 121 3.48 -16.30 23.97
CA GLU A 121 2.81 -17.21 24.90
C GLU A 121 2.94 -18.68 24.45
N ILE A 122 2.84 -18.96 23.15
CA ILE A 122 3.06 -20.31 22.60
C ILE A 122 4.51 -20.76 22.81
N THR A 123 5.48 -19.87 22.62
CA THR A 123 6.92 -20.18 22.71
C THR A 123 7.34 -20.61 24.12
N LYS A 124 6.63 -20.16 25.17
CA LYS A 124 6.85 -20.61 26.56
C LYS A 124 6.61 -22.12 26.73
N VAL A 125 5.77 -22.70 25.88
CA VAL A 125 5.35 -24.12 25.95
C VAL A 125 5.96 -24.94 24.80
N LEU A 126 6.13 -24.32 23.62
CA LEU A 126 6.70 -24.91 22.40
C LEU A 126 7.79 -23.99 21.83
N PRO A 127 9.06 -24.15 22.23
CA PRO A 127 10.14 -23.24 21.87
C PRO A 127 10.53 -23.22 20.37
N VAL A 128 9.95 -24.11 19.55
CA VAL A 128 10.22 -24.22 18.10
C VAL A 128 9.28 -23.34 17.26
N GLY A 129 8.29 -22.66 17.87
CA GLY A 129 7.19 -21.96 17.17
C GLY A 129 7.44 -20.50 16.74
N GLY A 130 8.67 -19.97 16.86
CA GLY A 130 8.95 -18.54 16.62
C GLY A 130 9.19 -18.19 15.14
N HIS A 131 8.13 -18.02 14.34
CA HIS A 131 8.23 -17.64 12.92
C HIS A 131 8.01 -16.13 12.69
N ALA A 132 7.04 -15.51 13.37
CA ALA A 132 6.76 -14.08 13.20
C ALA A 132 7.91 -13.22 13.76
N THR A 133 8.44 -13.61 14.92
CA THR A 133 9.61 -12.97 15.54
C THR A 133 10.87 -13.03 14.65
N ALA A 134 11.06 -14.15 13.93
CA ALA A 134 12.17 -14.33 12.99
C ALA A 134 12.00 -13.47 11.71
N ILE A 135 10.78 -13.32 11.20
CA ILE A 135 10.47 -12.46 10.04
C ILE A 135 10.65 -10.97 10.39
N THR A 136 10.19 -10.54 11.57
CA THR A 136 10.40 -9.16 12.04
C THR A 136 11.89 -8.84 12.15
N ALA A 137 12.69 -9.77 12.70
CA ALA A 137 14.16 -9.63 12.81
C ALA A 137 14.87 -9.64 11.44
N GLY A 138 14.38 -10.43 10.47
CA GLY A 138 14.95 -10.55 9.13
C GLY A 138 14.61 -9.41 8.17
N SER A 139 13.63 -8.54 8.48
CA SER A 139 13.16 -7.49 7.56
C SER A 139 14.09 -6.26 7.45
N ALA A 140 15.12 -6.20 8.30
CA ALA A 140 16.12 -5.12 8.32
C ALA A 140 16.97 -5.16 7.05
N TYR A 141 16.63 -4.32 6.07
CA TYR A 141 17.38 -4.18 4.82
C TYR A 141 18.36 -3.01 4.95
N GLN A 142 19.66 -3.30 4.84
CA GLN A 142 20.69 -2.28 4.79
C GLN A 142 20.83 -1.76 3.35
N PRO A 143 20.54 -0.47 3.09
CA PRO A 143 20.56 0.08 1.73
C PRO A 143 21.99 0.31 1.21
N ASN A 144 22.20 0.06 -0.09
CA ASN A 144 23.45 0.34 -0.79
C ASN A 144 23.81 1.84 -0.83
N GLY A 145 25.11 2.14 -0.98
CA GLY A 145 25.71 3.48 -0.79
C GLY A 145 25.09 4.63 -1.60
N LEU A 146 24.56 4.36 -2.80
CA LEU A 146 23.90 5.39 -3.63
C LEU A 146 22.53 5.81 -3.07
N VAL A 147 21.81 4.87 -2.45
CA VAL A 147 20.54 5.11 -1.74
C VAL A 147 20.80 5.72 -0.36
N ARG A 148 21.90 5.37 0.31
CA ARG A 148 22.34 6.01 1.58
C ARG A 148 22.67 7.49 1.38
N PHE A 149 23.31 7.85 0.26
CA PHE A 149 23.64 9.23 -0.08
C PHE A 149 22.39 10.08 -0.34
N LEU A 150 21.41 9.54 -1.08
CA LEU A 150 20.16 10.25 -1.37
C LEU A 150 19.19 10.29 -0.18
N SER A 151 19.20 9.28 0.69
CA SER A 151 18.21 9.09 1.76
C SER A 151 18.69 9.56 3.14
N ARG A 152 19.99 9.83 3.32
CA ARG A 152 20.62 10.40 4.54
C ARG A 152 20.24 9.72 5.86
N ARG A 153 19.81 8.44 5.83
CA ARG A 153 19.43 7.64 7.01
C ARG A 153 20.10 6.27 6.97
N GLU A 154 20.63 5.83 8.11
CA GLU A 154 21.45 4.62 8.25
C GLU A 154 20.64 3.32 8.31
N THR A 155 19.33 3.39 8.54
CA THR A 155 18.44 2.22 8.54
C THR A 155 17.17 2.55 7.76
N MET A 156 16.89 1.85 6.67
CA MET A 156 15.60 1.94 5.98
C MET A 156 14.64 0.92 6.61
N GLN A 157 13.75 1.40 7.48
CA GLN A 157 12.63 0.56 7.92
C GLN A 157 11.65 0.37 6.73
N SER A 158 10.77 -0.64 6.77
CA SER A 158 9.81 -0.89 5.65
C SER A 158 9.00 0.36 5.26
N THR A 159 8.76 1.26 6.21
CA THR A 159 8.13 2.56 6.01
C THR A 159 8.94 3.50 5.10
N ASP A 160 10.28 3.46 5.16
CA ASP A 160 11.16 4.29 4.31
C ASP A 160 11.26 3.77 2.87
N LYS A 161 11.18 2.44 2.68
CA LYS A 161 11.12 1.82 1.34
C LYS A 161 9.86 2.26 0.60
N LEU A 162 8.73 2.30 1.32
CA LEU A 162 7.46 2.75 0.77
C LEU A 162 7.52 4.24 0.39
N GLN A 163 8.07 5.09 1.26
CA GLN A 163 8.26 6.50 0.96
C GLN A 163 9.11 6.71 -0.30
N TRP A 164 10.17 5.92 -0.47
CA TRP A 164 11.02 6.03 -1.65
C TRP A 164 10.25 5.70 -2.94
N PHE A 165 9.45 4.63 -2.94
CA PHE A 165 8.64 4.23 -4.09
C PHE A 165 7.70 5.34 -4.55
N TYR A 166 6.94 5.93 -3.62
CA TYR A 166 6.01 7.02 -3.95
C TYR A 166 6.72 8.31 -4.35
N ARG A 167 7.89 8.63 -3.76
CA ARG A 167 8.70 9.80 -4.16
C ARG A 167 9.22 9.67 -5.59
N VAL A 168 9.69 8.49 -6.00
CA VAL A 168 10.17 8.27 -7.36
C VAL A 168 9.03 8.33 -8.38
N GLY A 169 7.88 7.73 -8.07
CA GLY A 169 6.69 7.87 -8.93
C GLY A 169 6.22 9.31 -9.05
N ALA A 170 6.16 10.05 -7.94
CA ALA A 170 5.79 11.46 -7.95
C ALA A 170 6.79 12.32 -8.75
N PHE A 171 8.09 12.07 -8.58
CA PHE A 171 9.13 12.77 -9.34
C PHE A 171 9.01 12.52 -10.84
N ALA A 172 8.74 11.28 -11.26
CA ALA A 172 8.50 10.96 -12.66
C ALA A 172 7.29 11.72 -13.22
N LEU A 173 6.16 11.74 -12.50
CA LEU A 173 4.96 12.49 -12.92
C LEU A 173 5.23 14.00 -13.04
N VAL A 174 5.96 14.58 -12.09
CA VAL A 174 6.35 16.01 -12.12
C VAL A 174 7.26 16.30 -13.32
N LEU A 175 8.25 15.45 -13.60
CA LEU A 175 9.14 15.62 -14.74
C LEU A 175 8.35 15.63 -16.07
N VAL A 176 7.41 14.71 -16.24
CA VAL A 176 6.57 14.67 -17.44
C VAL A 176 5.68 15.92 -17.52
N ALA A 177 5.08 16.35 -16.40
CA ALA A 177 4.23 17.54 -16.38
C ALA A 177 5.00 18.81 -16.77
N VAL A 178 6.19 19.01 -16.19
CA VAL A 178 7.07 20.13 -16.53
C VAL A 178 7.50 20.06 -18.00
N GLY A 179 7.88 18.88 -18.48
CA GLY A 179 8.25 18.68 -19.89
C GLY A 179 7.11 19.06 -20.85
N LEU A 180 5.88 18.63 -20.57
CA LEU A 180 4.70 18.98 -21.36
C LEU A 180 4.39 20.48 -21.30
N GLN A 181 4.54 21.12 -20.14
CA GLN A 181 4.31 22.54 -20.00
C GLN A 181 5.34 23.36 -20.78
N VAL A 182 6.62 23.00 -20.71
CA VAL A 182 7.68 23.66 -21.49
C VAL A 182 7.47 23.46 -22.99
N PHE A 183 7.09 22.25 -23.41
CA PHE A 183 6.77 21.97 -24.82
C PHE A 183 5.60 22.83 -25.31
N SER A 184 4.55 22.97 -24.52
CA SER A 184 3.40 23.83 -24.85
C SER A 184 3.75 25.32 -24.95
N MET A 185 4.81 25.80 -24.29
CA MET A 185 5.28 27.17 -24.43
C MET A 185 6.04 27.43 -25.74
N GLN A 186 6.53 26.37 -26.39
CA GLN A 186 7.28 26.45 -27.65
C GLN A 186 6.37 26.34 -28.88
N THR A 187 5.13 25.87 -28.73
CA THR A 187 4.18 25.80 -29.84
C THR A 187 3.66 27.19 -30.16
N VAL A 188 4.17 27.80 -31.24
CA VAL A 188 3.61 29.01 -31.84
C VAL A 188 2.21 28.68 -32.36
N PRO A 189 1.16 29.47 -32.06
CA PRO A 189 -0.16 29.23 -32.63
C PRO A 189 -0.05 29.30 -34.15
N THR A 190 -0.41 28.20 -34.82
CA THR A 190 -0.48 28.16 -36.29
C THR A 190 -1.43 29.28 -36.72
N PRO A 191 -0.99 30.22 -37.58
CA PRO A 191 -1.88 31.27 -38.07
C PRO A 191 -3.08 30.61 -38.75
N GLU A 192 -4.27 31.06 -38.37
CA GLU A 192 -5.52 30.63 -38.99
C GLU A 192 -5.41 30.86 -40.51
N PRO A 193 -5.70 29.85 -41.36
CA PRO A 193 -5.66 30.04 -42.79
C PRO A 193 -6.61 31.19 -43.13
N ALA A 194 -6.07 32.23 -43.78
CA ALA A 194 -6.82 33.43 -44.12
C ALA A 194 -8.13 33.02 -44.80
N PRO A 195 -9.29 33.63 -44.44
CA PRO A 195 -10.55 33.29 -45.05
C PRO A 195 -10.40 33.46 -46.57
N HIS A 196 -10.57 32.36 -47.29
CA HIS A 196 -10.65 32.41 -48.75
C HIS A 196 -11.89 33.23 -49.08
N VAL A 197 -11.70 34.53 -49.36
CA VAL A 197 -12.75 35.37 -49.94
C VAL A 197 -12.97 34.83 -51.35
N THR A 198 -13.92 33.90 -51.48
CA THR A 198 -14.52 33.57 -52.77
C THR A 198 -15.30 34.78 -53.22
N VAL A 199 -14.66 35.66 -54.00
CA VAL A 199 -15.35 36.69 -54.76
C VAL A 199 -16.16 35.97 -55.83
N ASP A 200 -17.44 35.74 -55.55
CA ASP A 200 -18.38 35.29 -56.56
C ASP A 200 -18.62 36.48 -57.50
N LEU A 201 -17.92 36.48 -58.64
CA LEU A 201 -18.13 37.47 -59.69
C LEU A 201 -19.47 37.15 -60.35
N ASP A 202 -20.56 37.60 -59.73
CA ASP A 202 -21.86 37.67 -60.38
C ASP A 202 -21.72 38.57 -61.62
N ARG A 203 -21.60 37.92 -62.78
CA ARG A 203 -21.52 38.56 -64.09
C ARG A 203 -22.93 38.98 -64.50
N GLY A 204 -23.57 39.79 -63.65
CA GLY A 204 -24.85 40.43 -63.92
C GLY A 204 -24.65 41.65 -64.81
N GLY A 205 -24.92 41.49 -66.11
CA GLY A 205 -25.15 42.61 -67.01
C GLY A 205 -24.62 42.41 -68.43
N ASN A 206 -25.50 42.08 -69.38
CA ASN A 206 -26.22 43.11 -70.17
C ASN A 206 -27.05 42.43 -71.26
N ARG A 207 -28.33 42.85 -71.31
CA ARG A 207 -29.15 43.16 -72.50
C ARG A 207 -29.22 42.15 -73.64
#